data_AF-A0A2D7YMP9-F1
#
_entry.id   AF-A0A2D7YMP9-F1
#
_cell.length_a   1.000
_cell.length_b   1.000
_cell.length_c   1.000
_cell.angle_alpha   90.00
_cell.angle_beta   90.00
_cell.angle_gamma   90.00
#
_symmetry.space_group_name_H-M   'P 1'
#
loop_
_entity.id
_entity.type
_entity.pdbx_description
1 polymer ?
#
loop_
_entity_poly.entity_id
_entity_poly.type
_entity_poly.pdbx_seq_one_letter_code
_entity_poly.pdbx_strand_id
1 'polypeptide(L)'
;MGKHQRRDKIARLISWGHWFTFINILLCLALGSLYLEASPPSETALATLYSVVNWIGHFAFLPFVFFIILIFPLCLVLPYARILRGWAALIGSLGIVALVADLLFYRQYGYHLNSYSLAQMAKDAETVFAGASFLIILGVLLGFLVLLGFELLVANYTWKHLQELQRRRIGASATSVFVLCFFTSHLTHVWADAELYEPITQQDDMFPLSYPTTAKTLMAKHGFIDVESYQAQQQMLM
;
A
#
# COMPACT_ATOMS: atom_id res chain seq x y z
N MET A 1 -20.72 20.98 -24.67
CA MET A 1 -20.17 19.61 -24.76
C MET A 1 -21.31 18.63 -24.52
N GLY A 2 -21.60 17.72 -25.45
CA GLY A 2 -22.74 16.79 -25.32
C GLY A 2 -22.55 15.81 -24.14
N LYS A 3 -23.65 15.31 -23.56
CA LYS A 3 -23.61 14.36 -22.42
C LYS A 3 -22.74 13.12 -22.71
N HIS A 4 -22.80 12.59 -23.93
CA HIS A 4 -21.99 11.44 -24.38
C HIS A 4 -20.48 11.76 -24.42
N GLN A 5 -20.11 12.87 -25.04
CA GLN A 5 -18.71 13.32 -25.13
C GLN A 5 -18.06 13.55 -23.76
N ARG A 6 -18.84 14.01 -22.77
CA ARG A 6 -18.36 14.16 -21.37
C ARG A 6 -18.11 12.78 -20.73
N ARG A 7 -19.04 11.83 -20.90
CA ARG A 7 -18.92 10.46 -20.38
C ARG A 7 -17.70 9.75 -20.95
N ASP A 8 -17.49 9.82 -22.26
CA ASP A 8 -16.34 9.17 -22.92
C ASP A 8 -15.01 9.75 -22.43
N LYS A 9 -14.96 11.06 -22.20
CA LYS A 9 -13.78 11.73 -21.65
C LYS A 9 -13.49 11.27 -20.22
N ILE A 10 -14.51 11.20 -19.36
CA ILE A 10 -14.36 10.72 -17.98
C ILE A 10 -13.92 9.25 -17.98
N ALA A 11 -14.54 8.40 -18.79
CA ALA A 11 -14.15 6.99 -18.92
C ALA A 11 -12.69 6.83 -19.37
N ARG A 12 -12.22 7.69 -20.28
CA ARG A 12 -10.81 7.74 -20.70
C ARG A 12 -9.87 8.16 -19.56
N LEU A 13 -10.25 9.15 -18.76
CA LEU A 13 -9.46 9.58 -17.59
C LEU A 13 -9.39 8.48 -16.53
N ILE A 14 -10.51 7.82 -16.24
CA ILE A 14 -10.58 6.69 -15.30
C ILE A 14 -9.70 5.53 -15.80
N SER A 15 -9.82 5.18 -17.09
CA SER A 15 -9.00 4.12 -17.68
C SER A 15 -7.50 4.43 -17.61
N TRP A 16 -7.13 5.68 -17.87
CA TRP A 16 -5.76 6.14 -17.69
C TRP A 16 -5.31 6.03 -16.23
N GLY A 17 -6.16 6.45 -15.29
CA GLY A 17 -5.90 6.36 -13.86
C GLY A 17 -5.61 4.93 -13.41
N HIS A 18 -6.38 3.93 -13.86
CA HIS A 18 -6.11 2.52 -13.56
C HIS A 18 -4.71 2.06 -14.02
N TRP A 19 -4.26 2.48 -15.21
CA TRP A 19 -2.91 2.11 -15.69
C TRP A 19 -1.79 2.83 -14.93
N PHE A 20 -2.02 4.10 -14.55
CA PHE A 20 -1.11 4.84 -13.69
C PHE A 20 -0.98 4.16 -12.31
N THR A 21 -2.11 3.80 -11.69
CA THR A 21 -2.17 3.06 -10.44
C THR A 21 -1.55 1.68 -10.56
N PHE A 22 -1.76 0.96 -11.66
CA PHE A 22 -1.14 -0.35 -11.90
C PHE A 22 0.39 -0.29 -11.83
N ILE A 23 0.99 0.74 -12.44
CA ILE A 23 2.45 0.93 -12.35
C ILE A 23 2.88 1.27 -10.92
N ASN A 24 2.12 2.12 -10.22
CA ASN A 24 2.37 2.43 -8.81
C ASN A 24 2.24 1.20 -7.90
N ILE A 25 1.33 0.25 -8.18
CA ILE A 25 1.27 -1.04 -7.50
C ILE A 25 2.58 -1.82 -7.66
N LEU A 26 3.16 -1.87 -8.86
CA LEU A 26 4.43 -2.56 -9.08
C LEU A 26 5.58 -1.90 -8.29
N LEU A 27 5.60 -0.57 -8.21
CA LEU A 27 6.58 0.18 -7.39
C LEU A 27 6.40 -0.13 -5.90
N CYS A 28 5.16 -0.10 -5.42
CA CYS A 28 4.83 -0.41 -4.04
C CYS A 28 5.14 -1.86 -3.69
N LEU A 29 4.96 -2.82 -4.61
CA LEU A 29 5.40 -4.21 -4.41
C LEU A 29 6.92 -4.29 -4.27
N ALA A 30 7.68 -3.62 -5.14
CA ALA A 30 9.14 -3.59 -5.08
C ALA A 30 9.66 -2.93 -3.78
N LEU A 31 9.00 -1.88 -3.29
CA LEU A 31 9.30 -1.31 -1.97
C LEU A 31 8.84 -2.25 -0.85
N GLY A 32 7.70 -2.91 -1.01
CA GLY A 32 7.14 -3.86 -0.06
C GLY A 32 8.06 -5.04 0.22
N SER A 33 8.82 -5.52 -0.76
CA SER A 33 9.79 -6.60 -0.53
C SER A 33 10.90 -6.19 0.44
N LEU A 34 11.18 -4.90 0.59
CA LEU A 34 12.15 -4.41 1.56
C LEU A 34 11.64 -4.47 3.01
N TYR A 35 10.31 -4.53 3.22
CA TYR A 35 9.71 -4.82 4.52
C TYR A 35 9.85 -6.31 4.85
N LEU A 36 9.60 -7.20 3.88
CA LEU A 36 9.84 -8.64 4.05
C LEU A 36 11.29 -8.93 4.45
N GLU A 37 12.25 -8.25 3.82
CA GLU A 37 13.68 -8.36 4.17
C GLU A 37 13.99 -7.81 5.56
N ALA A 38 13.31 -6.73 5.97
CA ALA A 38 13.52 -6.10 7.27
C ALA A 38 12.88 -6.87 8.43
N SER A 39 11.99 -7.81 8.13
CA SER A 39 11.21 -8.54 9.13
C SER A 39 11.88 -9.87 9.51
N PRO A 40 11.66 -10.37 10.75
CA PRO A 40 12.12 -11.69 11.12
C PRO A 40 11.57 -12.77 10.16
N PRO A 41 12.39 -13.76 9.77
CA PRO A 41 11.92 -14.83 8.89
C PRO A 41 10.88 -15.69 9.61
N SER A 42 9.84 -16.12 8.88
CA SER A 42 8.82 -17.00 9.43
C SER A 42 9.39 -18.40 9.71
N GLU A 43 8.98 -19.00 10.82
CA GLU A 43 9.45 -20.33 11.24
C GLU A 43 8.81 -21.50 10.47
N THR A 44 7.66 -21.26 9.81
CA THR A 44 6.89 -22.30 9.12
C THR A 44 6.64 -21.97 7.65
N ALA A 45 6.57 -23.00 6.81
CA ALA A 45 6.29 -22.84 5.38
C ALA A 45 4.92 -22.19 5.11
N LEU A 46 3.92 -22.47 5.97
CA LEU A 46 2.60 -21.85 5.90
C LEU A 46 2.67 -20.34 6.19
N ALA A 47 3.43 -19.96 7.22
CA ALA A 47 3.64 -18.57 7.56
C ALA A 47 4.41 -17.81 6.48
N THR A 48 5.42 -18.42 5.85
CA THR A 48 6.12 -17.82 4.69
C THR A 48 5.19 -17.65 3.49
N LEU A 49 4.36 -18.64 3.17
CA LEU A 49 3.38 -18.54 2.10
C LEU A 49 2.38 -17.40 2.38
N TYR A 50 1.92 -17.30 3.63
CA TYR A 50 1.08 -16.20 4.08
C TYR A 50 1.78 -14.84 3.88
N SER A 51 3.05 -14.68 4.26
CA SER A 51 3.79 -13.42 4.08
C SER A 51 3.81 -12.98 2.61
N VAL A 52 4.05 -13.92 1.68
CA VAL A 52 4.08 -13.63 0.24
C VAL A 52 2.69 -13.25 -0.29
N VAL A 53 1.65 -14.00 0.09
CA VAL A 53 0.27 -13.72 -0.33
C VAL A 53 -0.20 -12.38 0.23
N ASN A 54 0.10 -12.10 1.50
CA ASN A 54 -0.22 -10.85 2.17
C ASN A 54 0.54 -9.66 1.54
N TRP A 55 1.83 -9.82 1.24
CA TRP A 55 2.63 -8.81 0.54
C TRP A 55 2.01 -8.41 -0.79
N ILE A 56 1.67 -9.40 -1.63
CA ILE A 56 1.07 -9.15 -2.95
C ILE A 56 -0.28 -8.44 -2.80
N GLY A 57 -1.13 -8.93 -1.89
CA GLY A 57 -2.46 -8.36 -1.66
C GLY A 57 -2.41 -6.93 -1.12
N HIS A 58 -1.65 -6.71 -0.05
CA HIS A 58 -1.58 -5.44 0.67
C HIS A 58 -0.98 -4.31 -0.18
N PHE A 59 0.18 -4.54 -0.78
CA PHE A 59 0.84 -3.52 -1.60
C PHE A 59 0.18 -3.29 -2.96
N ALA A 60 -0.71 -4.18 -3.41
CA ALA A 60 -1.62 -3.89 -4.52
C ALA A 60 -2.86 -3.10 -4.08
N PHE A 61 -3.39 -3.38 -2.89
CA PHE A 61 -4.52 -2.66 -2.33
C PHE A 61 -4.18 -1.20 -2.00
N LEU A 62 -3.00 -0.93 -1.45
CA LEU A 62 -2.63 0.39 -0.92
C LEU A 62 -2.69 1.50 -2.00
N PRO A 63 -2.01 1.41 -3.16
CA PRO A 63 -2.12 2.46 -4.19
C PRO A 63 -3.52 2.51 -4.83
N PHE A 64 -4.24 1.38 -4.84
CA PHE A 64 -5.58 1.30 -5.39
C PHE A 64 -6.61 2.04 -4.54
N VAL A 65 -6.57 1.93 -3.20
CA VAL A 65 -7.45 2.70 -2.32
C VAL A 65 -7.13 4.20 -2.38
N PHE A 66 -5.86 4.59 -2.46
CA PHE A 66 -5.48 5.99 -2.71
C PHE A 66 -5.98 6.51 -4.05
N PHE A 67 -5.98 5.68 -5.10
CA PHE A 67 -6.61 6.04 -6.37
C PHE A 67 -8.11 6.31 -6.20
N ILE A 68 -8.85 5.44 -5.51
CA ILE A 68 -10.29 5.61 -5.28
C ILE A 68 -10.60 6.89 -4.49
N ILE A 69 -9.80 7.18 -3.46
CA ILE A 69 -10.08 8.30 -2.55
C ILE A 69 -9.60 9.64 -3.14
N LEU A 70 -8.42 9.68 -3.76
CA LEU A 70 -7.77 10.94 -4.14
C LEU A 70 -7.87 11.23 -5.64
N ILE A 71 -7.65 10.23 -6.52
CA ILE A 71 -7.52 10.46 -7.97
C ILE A 71 -8.87 10.31 -8.68
N PHE A 72 -9.66 9.30 -8.33
CA PHE A 72 -10.94 9.01 -8.96
C PHE A 72 -11.94 10.17 -8.85
N PRO A 73 -12.11 10.87 -7.70
CA PRO A 73 -13.00 12.02 -7.62
C PRO A 73 -12.52 13.17 -8.52
N LEU A 74 -11.20 13.37 -8.62
CA LEU A 74 -10.62 14.37 -9.52
C LEU A 74 -10.91 14.04 -10.99
N CYS A 75 -10.96 12.77 -11.39
CA CYS A 75 -11.38 12.36 -12.74
C CYS A 75 -12.83 12.78 -13.06
N LEU A 76 -13.71 12.83 -12.05
CA LEU A 76 -15.13 13.20 -12.22
C LEU A 76 -15.33 14.72 -12.29
N VAL A 77 -14.56 15.47 -11.50
CA VAL A 77 -14.68 16.92 -11.35
C VAL A 77 -13.86 17.67 -12.40
N LEU A 78 -12.62 17.26 -12.67
CA LEU A 78 -11.71 18.01 -13.53
C LEU A 78 -11.82 17.58 -15.00
N PRO A 79 -12.13 18.51 -15.93
CA PRO A 79 -12.16 18.20 -17.36
C PRO A 79 -10.77 18.24 -18.01
N TYR A 80 -9.69 18.51 -17.28
CA TYR A 80 -8.37 18.78 -17.86
C TYR A 80 -7.37 17.65 -17.60
N ALA A 81 -7.16 16.79 -18.61
CA ALA A 81 -6.26 15.64 -18.52
C ALA A 81 -4.80 16.01 -18.17
N ARG A 82 -4.32 17.20 -18.57
CA ARG A 82 -2.96 17.64 -18.24
C ARG A 82 -2.79 17.96 -16.75
N ILE A 83 -3.78 18.63 -16.16
CA ILE A 83 -3.78 19.01 -14.74
C ILE A 83 -3.96 17.77 -13.87
N LEU A 84 -4.90 16.88 -14.24
CA LEU A 84 -5.12 15.62 -13.53
C LEU A 84 -3.84 14.78 -13.43
N ARG A 85 -3.08 14.68 -14.52
CA ARG A 85 -1.82 13.92 -14.56
C ARG A 85 -0.75 14.51 -13.66
N GLY A 86 -0.66 15.84 -13.56
CA GLY A 86 0.23 16.51 -12.63
C GLY A 86 -0.14 16.24 -11.17
N TRP A 87 -1.43 16.34 -10.83
CA TRP A 87 -1.91 16.02 -9.48
C TRP A 87 -1.71 14.56 -9.09
N ALA A 88 -2.02 13.63 -9.99
CA ALA A 88 -1.82 12.21 -9.75
C ALA A 88 -0.34 11.88 -9.54
N ALA A 89 0.57 12.46 -10.35
CA ALA A 89 2.01 12.27 -10.18
C ALA A 89 2.51 12.83 -8.84
N LEU A 90 2.03 14.01 -8.43
CA LEU A 90 2.35 14.60 -7.13
C LEU A 90 1.85 13.72 -5.97
N ILE A 91 0.60 13.26 -6.03
CA ILE A 91 0.01 12.37 -5.02
C ILE A 91 0.78 11.05 -4.95
N GLY A 92 1.10 10.43 -6.09
CA GLY A 92 1.88 9.20 -6.16
C GLY A 92 3.29 9.38 -5.57
N SER A 93 3.95 10.48 -5.90
CA SER A 93 5.28 10.81 -5.36
C SER A 93 5.26 10.99 -3.86
N LEU A 94 4.28 11.73 -3.33
CA LEU A 94 4.11 11.90 -1.88
C LEU A 94 3.80 10.58 -1.18
N GLY A 95 2.97 9.72 -1.79
CA GLY A 95 2.67 8.39 -1.27
C GLY A 95 3.91 7.49 -1.21
N ILE A 96 4.74 7.49 -2.26
CA ILE A 96 6.00 6.74 -2.29
C ILE A 96 7.01 7.30 -1.29
N VAL A 97 7.14 8.63 -1.15
CA VAL A 97 7.99 9.24 -0.12
C VAL A 97 7.53 8.82 1.28
N ALA A 98 6.23 8.86 1.56
CA ALA A 98 5.69 8.42 2.84
C ALA A 98 6.00 6.92 3.09
N LEU A 99 5.86 6.08 2.06
CA LEU A 99 6.15 4.65 2.18
C LEU A 99 7.65 4.35 2.38
N VAL A 100 8.53 5.12 1.74
CA VAL A 100 9.99 5.01 1.95
C VAL A 100 10.39 5.53 3.32
N ALA A 101 9.80 6.64 3.78
CA ALA A 101 10.04 7.17 5.11
C ALA A 101 9.63 6.16 6.20
N ASP A 102 8.46 5.54 6.04
CA ASP A 102 8.00 4.48 6.93
C ASP A 102 8.94 3.26 6.89
N LEU A 103 9.39 2.83 5.72
CA LEU A 103 10.31 1.69 5.57
C LEU A 103 11.64 1.94 6.30
N LEU A 104 12.22 3.13 6.12
CA LEU A 104 13.47 3.50 6.78
C LEU A 104 13.30 3.52 8.30
N PHE A 105 12.16 4.00 8.78
CA PHE A 105 11.84 4.01 10.20
C PHE A 105 11.62 2.58 10.74
N TYR A 106 10.83 1.77 10.04
CA TYR A 106 10.58 0.37 10.37
C TYR A 106 11.88 -0.43 10.47
N ARG A 107 12.81 -0.26 9.51
CA ARG A 107 14.14 -0.89 9.56
C ARG A 107 14.97 -0.49 10.77
N GLN A 108 14.79 0.73 11.28
CA GLN A 108 15.57 1.25 12.39
C GLN A 108 14.97 0.87 13.76
N TYR A 109 13.64 0.86 13.88
CA TYR A 109 12.96 0.75 15.17
C TYR A 109 12.07 -0.50 15.32
N GLY A 110 11.77 -1.21 14.24
CA GLY A 110 10.94 -2.42 14.24
C GLY A 110 9.42 -2.17 14.32
N TYR A 111 8.96 -0.93 14.21
CA TYR A 111 7.54 -0.57 14.19
C TYR A 111 7.28 0.61 13.23
N HIS A 112 6.02 0.75 12.77
CA HIS A 112 5.63 1.73 11.76
C HIS A 112 5.37 3.14 12.31
N LEU A 113 5.28 4.12 11.40
CA LEU A 113 4.97 5.50 11.72
C LEU A 113 3.54 5.65 12.25
N ASN A 114 3.42 6.33 13.39
CA ASN A 114 2.16 6.66 14.03
C ASN A 114 2.24 8.07 14.66
N SER A 115 1.12 8.54 15.23
CA SER A 115 1.03 9.88 15.80
C SER A 115 2.02 10.15 16.95
N TYR A 116 2.41 9.12 17.70
CA TYR A 116 3.34 9.22 18.82
C TYR A 116 4.80 9.15 18.36
N SER A 117 5.11 8.29 17.38
CA SER A 117 6.45 8.13 16.82
C SER A 117 6.87 9.29 15.92
N LEU A 118 5.92 10.12 15.47
CA LEU A 118 6.22 11.35 14.73
C LEU A 118 7.04 12.35 15.55
N ALA A 119 6.84 12.42 16.87
CA ALA A 119 7.65 13.26 17.75
C ALA A 119 9.09 12.72 17.89
N GLN A 120 9.24 11.39 17.90
CA GLN A 120 10.56 10.74 17.91
C GLN A 120 11.28 10.98 16.57
N MET A 121 10.60 10.75 15.44
CA MET A 121 11.12 11.09 14.13
C MET A 121 11.52 12.56 14.02
N ALA A 122 10.71 13.47 14.54
CA ALA A 122 10.99 14.91 14.47
C ALA A 122 12.26 15.26 15.24
N LYS A 123 12.47 14.66 16.43
CA LYS A 123 13.71 14.81 17.20
C LYS A 123 14.90 14.21 16.45
N ASP A 124 14.77 13.00 15.93
CA ASP A 124 15.87 12.35 15.21
C ASP A 124 16.20 13.11 13.92
N ALA A 125 15.18 13.58 13.19
CA ALA A 125 15.34 14.47 12.06
C ALA A 125 16.01 15.78 12.47
N GLU A 126 15.62 16.41 13.57
CA GLU A 126 16.27 17.61 14.09
C GLU A 126 17.75 17.36 14.39
N THR A 127 18.13 16.22 14.98
CA THR A 127 19.54 15.89 15.20
C THR A 127 20.30 15.70 13.88
N VAL A 128 19.69 15.01 12.90
CA VAL A 128 20.27 14.81 11.56
C VAL A 128 20.40 16.12 10.80
N PHE A 129 19.39 17.00 10.88
CA PHE A 129 19.32 18.26 10.16
C PHE A 129 20.08 19.41 10.83
N ALA A 130 20.18 19.44 12.17
CA ALA A 130 20.96 20.44 12.91
C ALA A 130 22.46 20.38 12.58
N GLY A 131 22.96 19.21 12.17
CA GLY A 131 24.30 19.00 11.62
C GLY A 131 24.32 18.66 10.12
N ALA A 132 23.18 18.71 9.43
CA ALA A 132 23.13 18.32 8.03
C ALA A 132 23.94 19.31 7.19
N SER A 133 24.94 18.78 6.49
CA SER A 133 25.56 19.54 5.42
C SER A 133 24.51 19.94 4.39
N PHE A 134 24.70 21.09 3.74
CA PHE A 134 23.89 21.54 2.60
C PHE A 134 23.65 20.42 1.56
N LEU A 135 24.62 19.50 1.42
CA LEU A 135 24.55 18.35 0.53
C LEU A 135 23.44 17.34 0.90
N ILE A 136 23.16 17.12 2.19
CA ILE A 136 22.11 16.18 2.62
C ILE A 136 20.73 16.74 2.28
N ILE A 137 20.48 18.00 2.61
CA ILE A 137 19.21 18.69 2.29
C ILE A 137 19.00 18.71 0.77
N LEU A 138 20.05 19.06 0.02
CA LEU A 138 20.02 19.04 -1.43
C LEU A 138 19.76 17.64 -1.98
N GLY A 139 20.36 16.60 -1.38
CA GLY A 139 20.16 15.21 -1.76
C GLY A 139 18.71 14.74 -1.57
N VAL A 140 18.08 15.05 -0.44
CA VAL A 140 16.67 14.72 -0.17
C VAL A 140 15.75 15.45 -1.15
N LEU A 141 15.96 16.74 -1.36
CA LEU A 141 15.19 17.53 -2.32
C LEU A 141 15.32 16.98 -3.75
N LEU A 142 16.55 16.68 -4.18
CA LEU A 142 16.82 16.12 -5.50
C LEU A 142 16.18 14.74 -5.63
N GLY A 143 16.24 13.90 -4.60
CA GLY A 143 15.55 12.60 -4.57
C GLY A 143 14.05 12.72 -4.80
N PHE A 144 13.39 13.65 -4.10
CA PHE A 144 11.97 13.94 -4.33
C PHE A 144 11.70 14.43 -5.76
N LEU A 145 12.53 15.33 -6.30
CA LEU A 145 12.36 15.84 -7.66
C LEU A 145 12.56 14.76 -8.73
N VAL A 146 13.50 13.85 -8.53
CA VAL A 146 13.72 12.69 -9.41
C VAL A 146 12.50 11.76 -9.39
N LEU A 147 11.99 11.45 -8.20
CA LEU A 147 10.78 10.65 -8.05
C LEU A 147 9.56 11.32 -8.70
N LEU A 148 9.38 12.63 -8.50
CA LEU A 148 8.31 13.40 -9.13
C LEU A 148 8.45 13.42 -10.65
N GLY A 149 9.66 13.58 -11.16
CA GLY A 149 9.96 13.47 -12.59
C GLY A 149 9.62 12.09 -13.15
N PHE A 150 9.92 11.03 -12.39
CA PHE A 150 9.57 9.65 -12.74
C PHE A 150 8.05 9.44 -12.76
N GLU A 151 7.31 9.86 -11.73
CA GLU A 151 5.85 9.76 -11.71
C GLU A 151 5.19 10.58 -12.82
N LEU A 152 5.72 11.76 -13.13
CA LEU A 152 5.29 12.54 -14.29
C LEU A 152 5.56 11.80 -15.60
N LEU A 153 6.71 11.16 -15.75
CA LEU A 153 7.04 10.33 -16.92
C LEU A 153 6.01 9.21 -17.04
N VAL A 154 5.74 8.46 -15.98
CA VAL A 154 4.75 7.39 -15.94
C VAL A 154 3.36 7.90 -16.31
N ALA A 155 2.90 9.01 -15.70
CA ALA A 155 1.61 9.64 -15.99
C ALA A 155 1.49 10.12 -17.45
N ASN A 156 2.57 10.64 -18.04
CA ASN A 156 2.62 11.03 -19.45
C ASN A 156 2.66 9.82 -20.39
N TYR A 157 3.46 8.81 -20.05
CA TYR A 157 3.65 7.61 -20.85
C TYR A 157 2.36 6.80 -20.97
N THR A 158 1.72 6.53 -19.83
CA THR A 158 0.41 5.83 -19.76
C THR A 158 -0.69 6.59 -20.51
N TRP A 159 -0.66 7.93 -20.50
CA TRP A 159 -1.62 8.72 -21.25
C TRP A 159 -1.43 8.61 -22.77
N LYS A 160 -0.17 8.70 -23.22
CA LYS A 160 0.18 8.61 -24.65
C LYS A 160 -0.13 7.23 -25.22
N HIS A 161 0.14 6.16 -24.46
CA HIS A 161 -0.01 4.77 -24.91
C HIS A 161 -1.28 4.10 -24.38
N LEU A 162 -2.28 4.86 -23.92
CA LEU A 162 -3.48 4.31 -23.29
C LEU A 162 -4.20 3.26 -24.15
N GLN A 163 -4.31 3.51 -25.47
CA GLN A 163 -4.98 2.58 -26.38
C GLN A 163 -4.23 1.25 -26.51
N GLU A 164 -2.90 1.28 -26.53
CA GLU A 164 -2.08 0.07 -26.58
C GLU A 164 -2.17 -0.70 -25.28
N LEU A 165 -2.10 0.00 -24.14
CA LEU A 165 -2.24 -0.59 -22.82
C LEU A 165 -3.61 -1.25 -22.66
N GLN A 166 -4.71 -0.58 -23.04
CA GLN A 166 -6.07 -1.14 -22.99
C GLN A 166 -6.24 -2.42 -23.83
N ARG A 167 -5.46 -2.61 -24.90
CA ARG A 167 -5.49 -3.84 -25.69
C ARG A 167 -4.75 -5.00 -25.02
N ARG A 168 -3.87 -4.73 -24.05
CA ARG A 168 -3.16 -5.78 -23.31
C ARG A 168 -4.13 -6.48 -22.35
N ARG A 169 -4.19 -7.81 -22.43
CA ARG A 169 -5.00 -8.64 -21.52
C ARG A 169 -4.41 -8.78 -20.10
N ILE A 170 -3.24 -8.16 -19.85
CA ILE A 170 -2.53 -8.28 -18.58
C ILE A 170 -3.25 -7.59 -17.42
N GLY A 171 -3.97 -6.50 -17.68
CA GLY A 171 -4.58 -5.69 -16.63
C GLY A 171 -5.61 -6.50 -15.83
N ALA A 172 -6.55 -7.15 -16.52
CA ALA A 172 -7.59 -7.94 -15.88
C ALA A 172 -7.02 -9.15 -15.12
N SER A 173 -6.07 -9.88 -15.72
CA SER A 173 -5.45 -11.04 -15.07
C SER A 173 -4.66 -10.63 -13.82
N ALA A 174 -3.83 -9.58 -13.91
CA ALA A 174 -3.05 -9.11 -12.77
C ALA A 174 -3.94 -8.57 -11.64
N THR A 175 -4.98 -7.79 -11.96
CA THR A 175 -5.96 -7.34 -10.97
C THR A 175 -6.65 -8.52 -10.28
N SER A 176 -6.98 -9.59 -11.02
CA SER A 176 -7.60 -10.78 -10.43
C SER A 176 -6.65 -11.46 -9.44
N VAL A 177 -5.36 -11.56 -9.76
CA VAL A 177 -4.33 -12.09 -8.84
C VAL A 177 -4.23 -11.22 -7.59
N PHE A 178 -4.12 -9.89 -7.74
CA PHE A 178 -4.03 -8.97 -6.59
C PHE A 178 -5.25 -9.08 -5.66
N VAL A 179 -6.45 -9.09 -6.23
CA VAL A 179 -7.70 -9.22 -5.48
C VAL A 179 -7.77 -10.58 -4.78
N LEU A 180 -7.41 -11.66 -5.47
CA LEU A 180 -7.37 -12.99 -4.87
C LEU A 180 -6.37 -13.07 -3.72
N CYS A 181 -5.16 -12.52 -3.88
CA CYS A 181 -4.16 -12.47 -2.82
C CYS A 181 -4.67 -11.67 -1.62
N PHE A 182 -5.28 -10.51 -1.83
CA PHE A 182 -5.84 -9.68 -0.76
C PHE A 182 -6.92 -10.40 0.05
N PHE A 183 -7.90 -11.03 -0.61
CA PHE A 183 -8.91 -11.78 0.12
C PHE A 183 -8.35 -13.05 0.77
N THR A 184 -7.44 -13.74 0.10
CA THR A 184 -6.81 -14.96 0.65
C THR A 184 -5.98 -14.65 1.89
N SER A 185 -5.22 -13.54 1.92
CA SER A 185 -4.47 -13.15 3.10
C SER A 185 -5.40 -12.85 4.26
N HIS A 186 -6.46 -12.06 4.06
CA HIS A 186 -7.43 -11.76 5.11
C HIS A 186 -8.18 -13.01 5.62
N LEU A 187 -8.61 -13.91 4.73
CA LEU A 187 -9.27 -15.15 5.15
C LEU A 187 -8.33 -16.08 5.92
N THR A 188 -7.09 -16.23 5.45
CA THR A 188 -6.05 -17.00 6.14
C THR A 188 -5.74 -16.41 7.51
N HIS A 189 -5.67 -15.08 7.60
CA HIS A 189 -5.47 -14.38 8.86
C HIS A 189 -6.63 -14.61 9.85
N VAL A 190 -7.88 -14.48 9.38
CA VAL A 190 -9.07 -14.73 10.20
C VAL A 190 -9.08 -16.17 10.75
N TRP A 191 -8.68 -17.16 9.94
CA TRP A 191 -8.50 -18.53 10.40
C TRP A 191 -7.38 -18.65 11.44
N ALA A 192 -6.22 -18.04 11.19
CA ALA A 192 -5.08 -18.08 12.09
C ALA A 192 -5.40 -17.45 13.46
N ASP A 193 -6.12 -16.33 13.48
CA ASP A 193 -6.59 -15.67 14.71
C ASP A 193 -7.59 -16.53 15.50
N ALA A 194 -8.43 -17.32 14.80
CA ALA A 194 -9.39 -18.23 15.43
C ALA A 194 -8.70 -19.46 16.07
N GLU A 195 -7.68 -20.02 15.41
CA GLU A 195 -6.92 -21.18 15.88
C GLU A 195 -5.71 -20.80 16.76
N LEU A 196 -5.53 -19.51 17.07
CA LEU A 196 -4.35 -18.99 17.79
C LEU A 196 -3.02 -19.42 17.13
N TYR A 197 -2.99 -19.44 15.79
CA TYR A 197 -1.80 -19.81 15.03
C TYR A 197 -0.80 -18.65 14.95
N GLU A 198 0.01 -18.55 15.99
CA GLU A 198 0.99 -17.48 16.21
C GLU A 198 1.92 -17.16 15.02
N PRO A 199 2.47 -18.14 14.26
CA PRO A 199 3.39 -17.84 13.16
C PRO A 199 2.80 -16.93 12.06
N ILE A 200 1.47 -16.83 11.97
CA ILE A 200 0.77 -15.92 11.06
C ILE A 200 0.37 -14.62 11.78
N THR A 201 -0.23 -14.71 12.97
CA THR A 201 -0.75 -13.53 13.68
C THR A 201 0.36 -12.63 14.25
N GLN A 202 1.57 -13.14 14.44
CA GLN A 202 2.72 -12.32 14.82
C GLN A 202 3.22 -11.42 13.66
N GLN A 203 2.72 -11.61 12.42
CA GLN A 203 3.11 -10.79 11.26
C GLN A 203 2.22 -9.55 11.05
N ASP A 204 1.32 -9.25 11.98
CA ASP A 204 0.32 -8.19 11.85
C ASP A 204 0.93 -6.80 11.69
N ASP A 205 2.07 -6.56 12.36
CA ASP A 205 2.79 -5.28 12.31
C ASP A 205 3.92 -5.26 11.28
N MET A 206 3.89 -6.17 10.29
CA MET A 206 4.94 -6.27 9.26
C MET A 206 4.81 -5.19 8.17
N PHE A 207 3.58 -4.79 7.83
CA PHE A 207 3.32 -3.84 6.76
C PHE A 207 2.63 -2.57 7.26
N PRO A 208 2.98 -1.39 6.69
CA PRO A 208 2.40 -0.14 7.12
C PRO A 208 0.93 -0.07 6.78
N LEU A 209 0.14 0.56 7.66
CA LEU A 209 -1.31 0.72 7.51
C LEU A 209 -2.04 -0.62 7.32
N SER A 210 -1.43 -1.74 7.72
CA SER A 210 -2.10 -3.03 7.74
C SER A 210 -2.88 -3.15 9.05
N TYR A 211 -4.17 -3.44 8.92
CA TYR A 211 -5.02 -3.84 10.02
C TYR A 211 -5.69 -5.14 9.58
N PRO A 212 -5.06 -6.30 9.85
CA PRO A 212 -5.63 -7.57 9.49
C PRO A 212 -7.04 -7.71 10.08
N THR A 213 -7.98 -8.24 9.28
CA THR A 213 -9.36 -8.37 9.73
C THR A 213 -9.40 -9.39 10.87
N THR A 214 -9.93 -8.97 12.01
CA THR A 214 -10.23 -9.85 13.16
C THR A 214 -11.73 -10.08 13.22
N ALA A 215 -12.16 -11.34 13.23
CA ALA A 215 -13.58 -11.72 13.19
C ALA A 215 -14.14 -12.13 14.57
N LYS A 216 -13.42 -11.82 15.65
CA LYS A 216 -13.68 -12.30 17.03
C LYS A 216 -15.14 -12.18 17.44
N THR A 217 -15.75 -11.01 17.25
CA THR A 217 -17.14 -10.73 17.62
C THR A 217 -18.16 -11.49 16.76
N LEU A 218 -17.86 -11.74 15.48
CA LEU A 218 -18.74 -12.48 14.56
C LEU A 218 -18.65 -14.00 14.78
N MET A 219 -17.46 -14.52 15.04
CA MET A 219 -17.21 -15.93 15.33
C MET A 219 -17.79 -16.33 16.68
N ALA A 220 -17.63 -15.50 17.72
CA ALA A 220 -18.28 -15.69 19.01
C ALA A 220 -19.82 -15.69 18.88
N LYS A 221 -20.37 -14.76 18.09
CA LYS A 221 -21.83 -14.66 17.88
C LYS A 221 -22.44 -15.88 17.16
N HIS A 222 -21.67 -16.55 16.30
CA HIS A 222 -22.12 -17.76 15.59
C HIS A 222 -21.64 -19.06 16.27
N GLY A 223 -21.04 -18.97 17.46
CA GLY A 223 -20.63 -20.13 18.26
C GLY A 223 -19.39 -20.88 17.72
N PHE A 224 -18.60 -20.25 16.86
CA PHE A 224 -17.35 -20.85 16.35
C PHE A 224 -16.19 -20.75 17.35
N ILE A 225 -16.27 -19.85 18.34
CA ILE A 225 -15.27 -19.66 19.38
C ILE A 225 -15.99 -19.45 20.71
N ASP A 226 -15.61 -20.21 21.74
CA ASP A 226 -16.01 -19.94 23.12
C ASP A 226 -15.09 -18.85 23.72
N VAL A 227 -15.70 -17.73 24.07
CA VAL A 227 -14.99 -16.49 24.43
C VAL A 227 -14.20 -16.67 25.73
N GLU A 228 -14.71 -17.47 26.67
CA GLU A 228 -14.04 -17.72 27.96
C GLU A 228 -12.81 -18.62 27.79
N SER A 229 -12.92 -19.71 27.04
CA SER A 229 -11.76 -20.61 26.78
C SER A 229 -10.69 -19.93 25.94
N TYR A 230 -11.09 -19.09 24.98
CA TYR A 230 -10.17 -18.35 24.12
C TYR A 230 -9.40 -17.27 24.91
N GLN A 231 -10.08 -16.51 25.77
CA GLN A 231 -9.40 -15.54 26.65
C GLN A 231 -8.46 -16.24 27.65
N ALA A 232 -8.84 -17.40 28.18
CA ALA A 232 -7.99 -18.18 29.06
C ALA A 232 -6.74 -18.73 28.36
N GLN A 233 -6.87 -19.22 27.12
CA GLN A 233 -5.73 -19.66 26.30
C GLN A 233 -4.82 -18.49 25.92
N GLN A 234 -5.38 -17.35 25.54
CA GLN A 234 -4.59 -16.15 25.23
C GLN A 234 -3.82 -15.64 26.46
N GLN A 235 -4.41 -15.70 27.66
CA GLN A 235 -3.73 -15.35 28.91
C GLN A 235 -2.63 -16.35 29.32
N MET A 236 -2.68 -17.59 28.83
CA MET A 236 -1.62 -18.58 29.06
C MET A 236 -0.46 -18.47 28.06
N LEU A 237 -0.67 -17.81 26.92
CA LEU A 237 0.32 -17.59 25.87
C LEU A 237 1.04 -16.22 25.98
N MET A 238 0.50 -15.28 26.76
CA MET A 238 1.15 -14.00 27.12
C MET A 238 1.98 -14.11 28.39
#